data_AF-V9IH58-F1
#
_entry.id   AF-V9IH58-F1
#
_cell.length_a   1.000
_cell.length_b   1.000
_cell.length_c   1.000
_cell.angle_alpha   90.00
_cell.angle_beta   90.00
_cell.angle_gamma   90.00
#
_symmetry.space_group_name_H-M   'P 1'
#
loop_
_entity.id
_entity.type
_entity.pdbx_description
1 polymer ?
#
loop_
_entity_poly.entity_id
_entity_poly.type
_entity_poly.pdbx_seq_one_letter_code
_entity_poly.pdbx_strand_id
1 'polypeptide(L)'
;MQTITRDLRTNASQLDIVVRGVKNNLLHTLAACKTQNCKQVLHDYKVNQMSVQVDFDKYMDRYFPKLPNVTSALNNITMLMKDNIVSEVSQGKESF
;
A
#
# COMPACT_ATOMS: atom_id res chain seq x y z
N MET A 1 5.08 -12.51 7.91
CA MET A 1 4.22 -12.07 6.77
C MET A 1 4.32 -10.57 6.50
N GLN A 2 4.13 -9.69 7.50
CA GLN A 2 4.17 -8.22 7.28
C GLN A 2 5.49 -7.72 6.66
N THR A 3 6.64 -8.25 7.09
CA THR A 3 7.95 -7.89 6.53
C THR A 3 8.07 -8.26 5.05
N ILE A 4 7.63 -9.46 4.66
CA ILE A 4 7.66 -9.94 3.27
C ILE A 4 6.79 -9.05 2.37
N THR A 5 5.59 -8.66 2.82
CA THR A 5 4.71 -7.76 2.09
C THR A 5 5.30 -6.36 1.95
N ARG A 6 5.95 -5.85 3.00
CA ARG A 6 6.62 -4.54 2.98
C ARG A 6 7.82 -4.54 2.04
N ASP A 7 8.66 -5.55 2.11
CA ASP A 7 9.88 -5.64 1.30
C ASP A 7 9.53 -5.83 -0.18
N LEU A 8 8.51 -6.66 -0.49
CA LEU A 8 7.98 -6.77 -1.85
C LEU A 8 7.47 -5.43 -2.38
N ARG A 9 6.75 -4.66 -1.54
CA ARG A 9 6.27 -3.32 -1.88
C ARG A 9 7.40 -2.35 -2.18
N THR A 10 8.44 -2.35 -1.34
CA THR A 10 9.64 -1.52 -1.54
C THR A 10 10.34 -1.88 -2.85
N ASN A 11 10.58 -3.18 -3.09
CA ASN A 11 11.30 -3.66 -4.26
C ASN A 11 10.56 -3.33 -5.56
N ALA A 12 9.25 -3.54 -5.60
CA ALA A 12 8.45 -3.21 -6.79
C ALA A 12 8.30 -1.69 -7.00
N SER A 13 8.26 -0.88 -5.93
CA SER A 13 8.30 0.58 -6.06
C SER A 13 9.65 1.06 -6.62
N GLN A 14 10.76 0.47 -6.15
CA GLN A 14 12.09 0.74 -6.69
C GLN A 14 12.20 0.31 -8.17
N LEU A 15 11.67 -0.86 -8.50
CA LEU A 15 11.65 -1.35 -9.87
C LEU A 15 10.89 -0.41 -10.81
N ASP A 16 9.70 0.08 -10.41
CA ASP A 16 8.94 1.06 -11.20
C ASP A 16 9.73 2.36 -11.44
N ILE A 17 10.39 2.89 -10.40
CA ILE A 17 11.23 4.10 -10.53
C ILE A 17 12.34 3.87 -11.56
N VAL A 18 13.04 2.75 -11.47
CA VAL A 18 14.13 2.40 -12.40
C VAL A 18 13.62 2.23 -13.82
N VAL A 19 12.49 1.54 -14.02
CA VAL A 19 11.89 1.34 -15.35
C VAL A 19 11.46 2.67 -15.97
N ARG A 20 10.88 3.60 -15.19
CA ARG A 20 10.58 4.96 -15.66
C ARG A 20 11.84 5.73 -16.05
N GLY A 21 12.92 5.59 -15.29
CA GLY A 21 14.22 6.18 -15.62
C GLY A 21 14.78 5.64 -16.95
N VAL A 22 14.79 4.32 -17.13
CA VAL A 22 15.24 3.67 -18.37
C VAL A 22 14.39 4.12 -19.56
N LYS A 23 13.06 4.16 -19.41
CA LYS A 23 12.14 4.68 -20.42
C LYS A 23 12.53 6.10 -20.84
N ASN A 24 12.70 7.01 -19.88
CA ASN A 24 13.03 8.41 -20.18
C ASN A 24 14.37 8.54 -20.91
N ASN A 25 15.38 7.76 -20.51
CA ASN A 25 16.67 7.73 -21.17
C ASN A 25 16.56 7.21 -22.61
N LEU A 26 15.83 6.10 -22.82
CA LEU A 26 15.60 5.56 -24.16
C LEU A 26 14.85 6.56 -25.05
N LEU A 27 13.81 7.22 -24.54
CA LEU A 27 13.08 8.23 -25.30
C LEU A 27 13.98 9.42 -25.66
N HIS A 28 14.81 9.89 -24.74
CA HIS A 28 15.76 10.97 -25.00
C HIS A 28 16.79 10.58 -26.06
N THR A 29 17.42 9.41 -25.93
CA THR A 29 18.41 8.90 -26.89
C THR A 29 17.81 8.64 -28.27
N LEU A 30 16.62 8.01 -28.33
CA LEU A 30 15.97 7.67 -29.59
C LEU A 30 15.40 8.92 -30.28
N ALA A 31 15.01 9.97 -29.54
CA ALA A 31 14.56 11.24 -30.14
C ALA A 31 15.67 11.94 -30.93
N ALA A 32 16.93 11.81 -30.51
CA ALA A 32 18.07 12.35 -31.24
C ALA A 32 18.41 11.54 -32.50
N CYS A 33 17.93 10.30 -32.61
CA CYS A 33 18.28 9.39 -33.69
C CYS A 33 17.26 9.46 -34.85
N LYS A 34 17.72 9.88 -36.04
CA LYS A 34 16.87 10.03 -37.24
C LYS A 34 16.80 8.80 -38.14
N THR A 35 17.51 7.72 -37.82
CA THR A 35 17.55 6.51 -38.64
C THR A 35 16.27 5.68 -38.48
N GLN A 36 15.94 4.88 -39.49
CA GLN A 36 14.76 4.02 -39.45
C GLN A 36 14.84 2.97 -38.32
N ASN A 37 16.04 2.45 -38.05
CA ASN A 37 16.28 1.47 -36.98
C ASN A 37 15.89 2.01 -35.60
N CYS A 38 16.16 3.30 -35.32
CA CYS A 38 15.78 3.90 -34.05
C CYS A 38 14.26 4.05 -33.89
N LYS A 39 13.55 4.35 -34.98
CA LYS A 39 12.07 4.36 -34.99
C LYS A 39 11.50 2.95 -34.76
N GLN A 40 12.13 1.93 -35.34
CA GLN A 40 11.76 0.53 -35.11
C GLN A 40 11.94 0.14 -33.64
N VAL A 41 13.07 0.48 -33.00
CA VAL A 41 13.29 0.19 -31.57
C VAL A 41 12.18 0.80 -30.70
N LEU A 42 11.79 2.05 -30.96
CA LEU A 42 10.71 2.71 -30.22
C LEU A 42 9.38 1.94 -30.30
N HIS A 43 9.08 1.41 -31.48
CA HIS A 43 7.85 0.67 -31.78
C HIS A 43 7.90 -0.78 -31.29
N ASP A 44 8.92 -1.53 -31.66
CA ASP A 44 9.06 -2.97 -31.44
C ASP A 44 9.14 -3.30 -29.95
N TYR A 45 9.84 -2.46 -29.18
CA TYR A 45 9.93 -2.60 -27.72
C TYR A 45 8.89 -1.78 -26.96
N LYS A 46 7.98 -1.10 -27.67
CA LYS A 46 6.92 -0.27 -27.08
C LYS A 46 7.48 0.66 -25.98
N VAL A 47 8.59 1.34 -26.26
CA VAL A 47 9.34 2.13 -25.26
C VAL A 47 8.44 3.15 -24.55
N ASN A 48 7.50 3.76 -25.28
CA ASN A 48 6.50 4.68 -24.74
C ASN A 48 5.59 4.06 -23.66
N GLN A 49 5.41 2.75 -23.67
CA GLN A 49 4.50 2.00 -22.78
C GLN A 49 5.25 1.28 -21.65
N MET A 50 6.58 1.35 -21.59
CA MET A 50 7.37 0.76 -20.51
C MET A 50 6.96 1.33 -19.15
N SER A 51 6.38 0.48 -18.32
CA SER A 51 5.92 0.79 -16.96
C SER A 51 5.77 -0.51 -16.16
N VAL A 52 5.81 -0.42 -14.84
CA VAL A 52 5.53 -1.55 -13.95
C VAL A 52 4.20 -1.27 -13.27
N GLN A 53 3.23 -2.17 -13.41
CA GLN A 53 1.98 -2.06 -12.66
C GLN A 53 2.22 -2.50 -11.21
N VAL A 54 2.26 -1.52 -10.32
CA VAL A 54 2.46 -1.73 -8.88
C VAL A 54 1.13 -1.53 -8.15
N ASP A 55 0.26 -2.54 -8.19
CA ASP A 55 -1.09 -2.51 -7.60
C ASP A 55 -1.12 -3.16 -6.19
N PHE A 56 -0.31 -2.68 -5.25
CA PHE A 56 -0.30 -3.26 -3.88
C PHE A 56 -1.51 -2.87 -3.04
N ASP A 57 -2.00 -1.64 -3.20
CA ASP A 57 -3.06 -1.10 -2.35
C ASP A 57 -4.43 -1.09 -3.03
N LYS A 58 -4.52 -1.39 -4.33
CA LYS A 58 -5.79 -1.32 -5.08
C LYS A 58 -6.93 -2.14 -4.47
N TYR A 59 -6.60 -3.28 -3.86
CA TYR A 59 -7.56 -4.11 -3.14
C TYR A 59 -7.62 -3.75 -1.65
N MET A 60 -6.51 -3.34 -1.03
CA MET A 60 -6.49 -2.94 0.38
C MET A 60 -7.24 -1.63 0.61
N ASP A 61 -6.97 -0.58 -0.16
CA ASP A 61 -7.69 0.70 -0.06
C ASP A 61 -9.17 0.56 -0.47
N ARG A 62 -9.48 -0.34 -1.40
CA ARG A 62 -10.86 -0.57 -1.87
C ARG A 62 -11.72 -1.38 -0.90
N TYR A 63 -11.15 -2.40 -0.25
CA TYR A 63 -11.91 -3.34 0.58
C TYR A 63 -11.61 -3.22 2.08
N PHE A 64 -10.50 -2.59 2.46
CA PHE A 64 -10.07 -2.40 3.84
C PHE A 64 -9.83 -0.91 4.11
N PRO A 65 -10.90 -0.09 4.22
CA PRO A 65 -10.75 1.29 4.65
C PRO A 65 -9.96 1.33 5.96
N LYS A 66 -8.94 2.20 6.00
CA LYS A 66 -8.12 2.38 7.20
C LYS A 66 -9.06 2.68 8.37
N LEU A 67 -9.06 1.80 9.37
CA LEU A 67 -9.84 2.03 10.58
C LEU A 67 -9.36 3.35 11.21
N PRO A 68 -10.28 4.25 11.64
CA PRO A 68 -9.88 5.42 12.39
C PRO A 68 -9.17 4.98 13.68
N ASN A 69 -8.45 5.89 14.32
CA ASN A 69 -7.85 5.59 15.63
C ASN A 69 -8.97 5.29 16.65
N VAL A 70 -9.17 4.01 16.96
CA VAL A 70 -10.20 3.51 17.88
C VAL A 70 -9.73 3.40 19.33
N THR A 71 -8.53 3.88 19.67
CA THR A 71 -7.93 3.74 21.02
C THR A 71 -8.84 4.30 22.11
N SER A 72 -9.44 5.48 21.88
CA SER A 72 -10.37 6.10 22.83
C SER A 72 -11.64 5.26 23.03
N ALA A 73 -12.22 4.76 21.95
CA ALA A 73 -13.41 3.91 22.02
C ALA A 73 -13.14 2.60 22.77
N LEU A 74 -11.98 1.97 22.51
CA LEU A 74 -11.58 0.74 23.21
C LEU A 74 -11.32 0.98 24.70
N ASN A 75 -10.70 2.11 25.06
CA ASN A 75 -10.50 2.49 26.47
C ASN A 75 -11.83 2.72 27.18
N ASN A 76 -12.78 3.42 26.54
CA ASN A 76 -14.10 3.65 27.12
C ASN A 76 -14.86 2.34 27.34
N ILE A 77 -14.85 1.43 26.37
CA ILE A 77 -15.48 0.11 26.50
C ILE A 77 -14.84 -0.67 27.65
N THR A 78 -13.52 -0.66 27.75
CA THR A 78 -12.79 -1.35 28.82
C THR A 78 -13.16 -0.80 30.20
N MET A 79 -13.28 0.52 30.32
CA MET A 79 -13.70 1.17 31.57
C MET A 79 -15.14 0.81 31.94
N LEU A 80 -16.08 0.87 30.98
CA LEU A 80 -17.47 0.47 31.20
C LEU A 80 -17.60 -0.99 31.64
N MET A 81 -16.83 -1.90 31.02
CA MET A 81 -16.81 -3.31 31.42
C MET A 81 -16.30 -3.48 32.85
N LYS A 82 -15.24 -2.75 33.22
CA LYS A 82 -14.67 -2.80 34.57
C LYS A 82 -15.66 -2.29 35.62
N ASP A 83 -16.33 -1.17 35.35
CA ASP A 83 -17.29 -0.58 36.28
C ASP A 83 -18.52 -1.48 36.46
N ASN A 84 -19.02 -2.08 35.38
CA ASN A 84 -20.11 -3.06 35.45
C ASN A 84 -19.71 -4.29 36.29
N ILE A 85 -18.51 -4.84 36.07
CA ILE A 85 -18.02 -5.98 36.88
C ILE A 85 -17.96 -5.62 38.37
N VAL A 86 -17.45 -4.44 38.71
CA VAL A 86 -17.39 -3.97 40.12
C VAL A 86 -18.78 -3.80 40.71
N SER A 87 -19.73 -3.28 39.93
CA SER A 87 -21.12 -3.12 40.37
C SER A 87 -21.79 -4.47 40.64
N GLU A 88 -21.68 -5.41 39.70
CA GLU A 88 -22.25 -6.77 39.83
C GLU A 88 -21.66 -7.52 41.04
N VAL A 89 -20.35 -7.42 41.27
CA VAL A 89 -19.69 -8.03 42.44
C VAL A 89 -20.17 -7.39 43.75
N SER A 90 -20.35 -6.07 43.77
CA SER A 90 -20.85 -5.35 44.95
C SER A 90 -22.29 -5.73 45.26
N GLN A 91 -23.16 -5.79 44.25
CA GLN A 91 -24.55 -6.23 44.39
C GLN A 91 -24.65 -7.68 44.89
N GLY A 92 -23.80 -8.57 44.37
CA GLY A 92 -23.67 -9.94 44.88
C GLY A 92 -23.29 -9.97 46.36
N LYS A 93 -22.30 -9.18 46.78
CA LYS A 93 -21.88 -9.09 48.19
C LYS A 93 -22.99 -8.56 49.12
N GLU A 94 -23.88 -7.69 48.63
CA GLU A 94 -25.00 -7.16 49.43
C GLU A 94 -26.20 -8.12 49.50
N SER A 95 -26.30 -9.05 48.55
CA SER A 95 -27.43 -9.97 48.41
C SER A 95 -27.21 -11.34 49.06
N PHE A 96 -25.97 -11.66 49.48
CA PHE A 96 -25.56 -12.92 50.14
C PHE A 96 -24.89 -12.66 51.48
#